data_AF-A0AAP8T2U1-F1
#
_entry.id   AF-A0AAP8T2U1-F1
#
_cell.length_a   1.000
_cell.length_b   1.000
_cell.length_c   1.000
_cell.angle_alpha   90.00
_cell.angle_beta   90.00
_cell.angle_gamma   90.00
#
_symmetry.space_group_name_H-M   'P 1'
#
loop_
_entity.id
_entity.type
_entity.pdbx_description
1 polymer ?
#
loop_
_entity_poly.entity_id
_entity_poly.type
_entity_poly.pdbx_seq_one_letter_code
_entity_poly.pdbx_strand_id
1 'polypeptide(L)'
;GVASAVQSLQAGETHNEVFSVQVSDGLGGVDTQQVTVTVTGSNDAPVLSFASGNDAGAVQEDSTLSVSGQFSSSDIDHAATATWSIAGSNTGSYGSIAVDSSSGQWTYTLANGSDGVASAVQSLKAGESHDEVFSVQVSDGLGGVDTQQVTVTVTGSNDAPVLS
;
A
#
# COMPACT_ATOMS: atom_id res chain seq x y z
N GLY A 1 15.14 -15.26 19.47
CA GLY A 1 16.50 -15.66 19.05
C GLY A 1 17.16 -14.46 18.42
N VAL A 2 18.49 -14.34 18.46
CA VAL A 2 19.24 -13.16 17.95
C VAL A 2 18.85 -12.73 16.53
N ALA A 3 18.40 -13.67 15.68
CA ALA A 3 17.87 -13.41 14.35
C ALA A 3 16.74 -12.36 14.29
N SER A 4 15.86 -12.27 15.29
CA SER A 4 14.75 -11.31 15.26
C SER A 4 15.17 -9.89 15.64
N ALA A 5 16.26 -9.72 16.39
CA ALA A 5 16.74 -8.40 16.81
C ALA A 5 17.51 -7.69 15.70
N VAL A 6 18.22 -8.45 14.86
CA VAL A 6 18.95 -7.89 13.72
C VAL A 6 18.07 -7.63 12.50
N GLN A 7 16.94 -8.35 12.36
CA GLN A 7 16.03 -8.15 11.23
C GLN A 7 15.22 -6.85 11.33
N SER A 8 15.06 -6.27 12.53
CA SER A 8 14.39 -4.99 12.67
C SER A 8 15.31 -3.78 12.45
N LEU A 9 16.60 -4.00 12.18
CA LEU A 9 17.57 -2.93 11.99
C LEU A 9 17.35 -2.23 10.66
N GLN A 10 17.05 -0.94 10.71
CA GLN A 10 16.96 -0.11 9.50
C GLN A 10 18.30 -0.03 8.75
N ALA A 11 18.25 0.44 7.51
CA ALA A 11 19.43 0.64 6.67
C ALA A 11 20.56 1.40 7.38
N GLY A 12 21.73 0.75 7.51
CA GLY A 12 22.93 1.34 8.10
C GLY A 12 22.99 1.32 9.63
N GLU A 13 21.92 0.90 10.32
CA GLU A 13 22.00 0.59 11.74
C GLU A 13 22.85 -0.66 11.95
N THR A 14 23.60 -0.73 13.05
CA THR A 14 24.50 -1.85 13.31
C THR A 14 24.25 -2.50 14.66
N HIS A 15 24.47 -3.80 14.72
CA HIS A 15 24.44 -4.60 15.94
C HIS A 15 25.69 -5.47 16.02
N ASN A 16 26.31 -5.55 17.19
CA ASN A 16 27.49 -6.38 17.41
C ASN A 16 27.11 -7.66 18.14
N GLU A 17 27.36 -8.81 17.50
CA GLU A 17 27.33 -10.11 18.15
C GLU A 17 28.73 -10.47 18.65
N VAL A 18 28.85 -10.78 19.94
CA VAL A 18 30.14 -11.11 20.55
C VAL A 18 30.17 -12.59 20.92
N PHE A 19 31.09 -13.32 20.30
CA PHE A 19 31.32 -14.74 20.54
C PHE A 19 32.59 -14.93 21.36
N SER A 20 32.53 -15.76 22.38
CA SER A 20 33.70 -16.14 23.18
C SER A 20 34.31 -17.42 22.61
N VAL A 21 35.58 -17.36 22.21
CA VAL A 21 36.35 -18.51 21.72
C VAL A 21 37.36 -18.89 22.79
N GLN A 22 37.28 -20.12 23.28
CA GLN A 22 38.21 -20.65 24.27
C GLN A 22 39.11 -21.70 23.63
N VAL A 23 40.41 -21.63 23.91
CA VAL A 23 41.40 -22.66 23.58
C VAL A 23 41.93 -23.29 24.86
N SER A 24 42.24 -24.58 24.85
CA SER A 24 42.83 -25.31 25.98
C SER A 24 44.09 -26.04 25.55
N ASP A 25 45.08 -26.09 26.44
CA ASP A 25 46.32 -26.87 26.25
C ASP A 25 46.17 -28.37 26.57
N GLY A 26 44.99 -28.79 27.07
CA GLY A 26 44.74 -30.16 27.51
C GLY A 26 45.38 -30.55 28.84
N LEU A 27 46.08 -29.63 29.50
CA LEU A 27 46.75 -29.79 30.79
C LEU A 27 46.14 -28.90 31.89
N GLY A 28 44.99 -28.29 31.61
CA GLY A 28 44.23 -27.45 32.53
C GLY A 28 44.41 -25.94 32.30
N GLY A 29 45.28 -25.54 31.38
CA GLY A 29 45.36 -24.17 30.89
C GLY A 29 44.25 -23.88 29.87
N VAL A 30 43.63 -22.71 29.99
CA VAL A 30 42.72 -22.16 29.00
C VAL A 30 43.07 -20.70 28.70
N ASP A 31 42.87 -20.30 27.45
CA ASP A 31 42.89 -18.90 27.04
C ASP A 31 41.57 -18.57 26.32
N THR A 32 41.10 -17.34 26.42
CA THR A 32 39.79 -16.93 25.90
C THR A 32 39.90 -15.62 25.15
N GLN A 33 39.40 -15.61 23.91
CA GLN A 33 39.36 -14.45 23.05
C GLN A 33 37.93 -14.16 22.62
N GLN A 34 37.55 -12.88 22.60
CA GLN A 34 36.28 -12.45 22.03
C GLN A 34 36.42 -12.22 20.52
N VAL A 35 35.44 -12.68 19.76
CA VAL A 35 35.24 -12.41 18.33
C VAL A 35 33.97 -11.58 18.20
N THR A 36 34.11 -10.36 17.68
CA THR A 36 32.96 -9.49 17.42
C THR A 36 32.58 -9.58 15.96
N VAL A 37 31.31 -9.85 15.69
CA VAL A 37 30.67 -9.80 14.37
C VAL A 37 29.76 -8.58 14.35
N THR A 38 30.00 -7.66 13.41
CA THR A 38 29.12 -6.51 13.19
C THR A 38 28.12 -6.85 12.10
N VAL A 39 26.84 -6.80 12.44
CA VAL A 39 25.71 -6.91 11.52
C VAL A 39 25.27 -5.50 11.18
N THR A 40 25.09 -5.22 9.89
CA THR A 40 24.54 -3.95 9.39
C THR A 40 23.17 -4.22 8.78
N GLY A 41 22.16 -3.48 9.21
CA GLY A 41 20.80 -3.55 8.71
C GLY A 41 20.67 -3.03 7.28
N SER A 42 19.64 -3.52 6.59
CA SER A 42 19.17 -3.05 5.29
C SER A 42 17.73 -2.61 5.43
N ASN A 43 17.26 -1.74 4.53
CA ASN A 43 15.84 -1.41 4.48
C ASN A 43 15.07 -2.54 3.81
N ASP A 44 14.14 -3.15 4.52
CA ASP A 44 13.10 -3.99 3.97
C ASP A 44 11.96 -3.10 3.43
N ALA A 45 11.33 -3.50 2.34
CA ALA A 45 10.18 -2.76 1.81
C ALA A 45 8.92 -3.07 2.64
N PRO A 46 7.96 -2.13 2.74
CA PRO A 46 6.70 -2.41 3.41
C PRO A 46 5.93 -3.48 2.64
N VAL A 47 5.08 -4.22 3.34
CA VAL A 47 4.17 -5.20 2.75
C VAL A 47 2.74 -4.66 2.82
N LEU A 48 2.13 -4.40 1.68
CA LEU A 48 0.74 -3.99 1.54
C LEU A 48 -0.18 -5.22 1.60
N SER A 49 -1.24 -5.13 2.39
CA SER A 49 -2.25 -6.18 2.57
C SER A 49 -3.66 -5.61 2.67
N PHE A 50 -4.66 -6.44 2.41
CA PHE A 50 -6.06 -6.04 2.45
C PHE A 50 -6.99 -7.25 2.58
N ALA A 51 -8.18 -7.04 3.13
CA ALA A 51 -9.22 -8.08 3.11
C ALA A 51 -9.83 -8.18 1.71
N SER A 52 -10.22 -9.39 1.30
CA SER A 52 -10.81 -9.66 -0.03
C SER A 52 -11.89 -8.64 -0.40
N GLY A 53 -11.78 -8.03 -1.59
CA GLY A 53 -12.73 -7.05 -2.11
C GLY A 53 -12.40 -5.60 -1.77
N ASN A 54 -11.38 -5.31 -0.96
CA ASN A 54 -10.91 -3.93 -0.74
C ASN A 54 -10.01 -3.41 -1.87
N ASP A 55 -9.68 -4.23 -2.85
CA ASP A 55 -8.98 -3.90 -4.09
C ASP A 55 -9.94 -3.66 -5.26
N ALA A 56 -11.25 -3.69 -5.02
CA ALA A 56 -12.25 -3.45 -6.03
C ALA A 56 -13.42 -2.62 -5.49
N GLY A 57 -14.15 -1.98 -6.40
CA GLY A 57 -15.37 -1.25 -6.09
C GLY A 57 -16.31 -1.21 -7.28
N ALA A 58 -17.57 -0.90 -7.02
CA ALA A 58 -18.56 -0.67 -8.07
C ALA A 58 -19.32 0.60 -7.77
N VAL A 59 -19.50 1.42 -8.79
CA VAL A 59 -20.35 2.60 -8.78
C VAL A 59 -21.32 2.51 -9.94
N GLN A 60 -22.46 3.16 -9.76
CA GLN A 60 -23.49 3.21 -10.76
C GLN A 60 -23.98 4.63 -10.87
N GLU A 61 -24.02 5.09 -12.11
CA GLU A 61 -24.60 6.37 -12.47
C GLU A 61 -25.96 6.60 -11.79
N ASP A 62 -26.16 7.85 -11.35
CA ASP A 62 -27.37 8.36 -10.69
C ASP A 62 -27.82 7.62 -9.40
N SER A 63 -27.00 6.72 -8.88
CA SER A 63 -27.37 5.89 -7.74
C SER A 63 -26.23 5.76 -6.73
N THR A 64 -25.20 4.98 -7.06
CA THR A 64 -24.05 4.77 -6.19
C THR A 64 -22.88 5.56 -6.72
N LEU A 65 -22.68 6.77 -6.19
CA LEU A 65 -21.69 7.73 -6.72
C LEU A 65 -20.32 7.64 -6.05
N SER A 66 -20.17 6.80 -5.04
CA SER A 66 -18.88 6.57 -4.39
C SER A 66 -18.76 5.16 -3.84
N VAL A 67 -17.53 4.69 -3.74
CA VAL A 67 -17.16 3.40 -3.15
C VAL A 67 -15.80 3.54 -2.47
N SER A 68 -15.58 2.79 -1.40
CA SER A 68 -14.34 2.83 -0.63
C SER A 68 -13.84 1.43 -0.30
N GLY A 69 -12.56 1.37 0.04
CA GLY A 69 -11.89 0.18 0.54
C GLY A 69 -10.77 0.55 1.49
N GLN A 70 -10.23 -0.46 2.17
CA GLN A 70 -9.23 -0.30 3.21
C GLN A 70 -8.01 -1.19 2.92
N PHE A 71 -6.85 -0.55 2.81
CA PHE A 71 -5.55 -1.24 2.79
C PHE A 71 -4.88 -1.16 4.17
N SER A 72 -3.91 -2.02 4.39
CA SER A 72 -3.09 -2.07 5.60
C SER A 72 -1.66 -2.40 5.20
N SER A 73 -0.69 -2.02 6.03
CA SER A 73 0.71 -2.32 5.75
C SER A 73 1.42 -2.82 7.00
N SER A 74 2.46 -3.61 6.78
CA SER A 74 3.40 -4.02 7.81
C SER A 74 4.82 -3.84 7.30
N ASP A 75 5.72 -3.45 8.18
CA ASP A 75 7.14 -3.35 7.90
C ASP A 75 7.90 -3.93 9.11
N ILE A 76 9.03 -4.57 8.85
CA ILE A 76 9.83 -5.23 9.90
C ILE A 76 10.87 -4.29 10.50
N ASP A 77 11.27 -3.24 9.77
CA ASP A 77 12.19 -2.21 10.24
C ASP A 77 11.53 -1.35 11.33
N HIS A 78 12.19 -1.19 12.48
CA HIS A 78 11.56 -0.52 13.63
C HIS A 78 11.30 0.98 13.42
N ALA A 79 12.00 1.60 12.47
CA ALA A 79 11.88 3.01 12.13
C ALA A 79 10.93 3.27 10.96
N ALA A 80 10.38 2.22 10.34
CA ALA A 80 9.47 2.35 9.22
C ALA A 80 8.16 3.05 9.63
N THR A 81 7.63 3.85 8.71
CA THR A 81 6.37 4.58 8.86
C THR A 81 5.50 4.29 7.65
N ALA A 82 4.18 4.14 7.82
CA ALA A 82 3.29 3.93 6.68
C ALA A 82 2.78 5.26 6.15
N THR A 83 3.13 5.62 4.91
CA THR A 83 2.55 6.77 4.19
C THR A 83 1.92 6.33 2.88
N TRP A 84 0.63 6.60 2.72
CA TRP A 84 -0.15 6.18 1.56
C TRP A 84 -0.28 7.29 0.51
N SER A 85 -0.29 6.91 -0.77
CA SER A 85 -0.47 7.84 -1.88
C SER A 85 -1.04 7.14 -3.11
N ILE A 86 -1.56 7.92 -4.08
CA ILE A 86 -1.88 7.41 -5.41
C ILE A 86 -0.62 7.52 -6.27
N ALA A 87 -0.18 6.39 -6.83
CA ALA A 87 0.92 6.32 -7.77
C ALA A 87 0.42 6.57 -9.19
N GLY A 88 0.78 7.71 -9.78
CA GLY A 88 0.34 8.11 -11.12
C GLY A 88 -0.86 9.06 -11.08
N SER A 89 -1.79 8.91 -12.04
CA SER A 89 -3.00 9.75 -12.09
C SER A 89 -4.02 9.29 -11.06
N ASN A 90 -4.60 10.25 -10.34
CA ASN A 90 -5.72 10.00 -9.43
C ASN A 90 -7.08 10.29 -10.09
N THR A 91 -7.10 10.73 -11.33
CA THR A 91 -8.30 10.95 -12.14
C THR A 91 -8.37 9.96 -13.28
N GLY A 92 -9.55 9.35 -13.45
CA GLY A 92 -9.92 8.53 -14.58
C GLY A 92 -10.78 9.29 -15.58
N SER A 93 -11.41 8.54 -16.49
CA SER A 93 -12.40 9.03 -17.45
C SER A 93 -13.75 9.34 -16.81
N TYR A 94 -14.14 8.61 -15.77
CA TYR A 94 -15.48 8.70 -15.16
C TYR A 94 -15.48 9.28 -13.75
N GLY A 95 -14.32 9.35 -13.09
CA GLY A 95 -14.22 9.86 -11.73
C GLY A 95 -12.80 9.99 -11.23
N SER A 96 -12.64 10.04 -9.91
CA SER A 96 -11.33 10.18 -9.28
C SER A 96 -11.22 9.37 -7.99
N ILE A 97 -10.02 8.87 -7.72
CA ILE A 97 -9.68 8.18 -6.48
C ILE A 97 -8.87 9.10 -5.56
N ALA A 98 -9.05 8.93 -4.25
CA ALA A 98 -8.17 9.48 -3.22
C ALA A 98 -7.84 8.38 -2.21
N VAL A 99 -6.70 8.52 -1.54
CA VAL A 99 -6.32 7.67 -0.39
C VAL A 99 -5.93 8.56 0.78
N ASP A 100 -6.44 8.24 1.97
CA ASP A 100 -6.00 8.87 3.20
C ASP A 100 -4.57 8.43 3.52
N SER A 101 -3.67 9.40 3.62
CA SER A 101 -2.22 9.16 3.71
C SER A 101 -1.79 8.43 4.98
N SER A 102 -2.63 8.38 6.01
CA SER A 102 -2.31 7.82 7.32
C SER A 102 -2.97 6.46 7.57
N SER A 103 -4.18 6.28 7.06
CA SER A 103 -5.00 5.11 7.32
C SER A 103 -4.99 4.11 6.17
N GLY A 104 -4.67 4.50 4.94
CA GLY A 104 -4.78 3.62 3.77
C GLY A 104 -6.22 3.37 3.31
N GLN A 105 -7.18 4.13 3.83
CA GLN A 105 -8.54 4.12 3.30
C GLN A 105 -8.57 4.87 1.97
N TRP A 106 -8.98 4.19 0.91
CA TRP A 106 -9.20 4.83 -0.38
C TRP A 106 -10.70 5.06 -0.63
N THR A 107 -11.01 6.08 -1.41
CA THR A 107 -12.37 6.38 -1.86
C THR A 107 -12.32 6.79 -3.31
N TYR A 108 -13.12 6.13 -4.14
CA TYR A 108 -13.42 6.56 -5.48
C TYR A 108 -14.73 7.36 -5.49
N THR A 109 -14.73 8.49 -6.19
CA THR A 109 -15.93 9.31 -6.41
C THR A 109 -16.20 9.41 -7.91
N LEU A 110 -17.38 8.97 -8.30
CA LEU A 110 -17.88 9.08 -9.67
C LEU A 110 -18.21 10.55 -9.96
N ALA A 111 -17.69 11.08 -11.06
CA ALA A 111 -18.05 12.40 -11.54
C ALA A 111 -19.41 12.31 -12.25
N ASN A 112 -20.50 12.26 -11.50
CA ASN A 112 -21.85 12.04 -12.06
C ASN A 112 -22.44 13.25 -12.79
N GLY A 113 -21.80 14.41 -12.69
CA GLY A 113 -22.37 15.67 -13.17
C GLY A 113 -23.46 16.20 -12.23
N SER A 114 -23.42 17.49 -11.94
CA SER A 114 -24.57 18.22 -11.40
C SER A 114 -25.13 19.07 -12.54
N ASP A 115 -26.45 19.13 -12.67
CA ASP A 115 -27.17 20.03 -13.57
C ASP A 115 -27.05 19.78 -15.09
N GLY A 116 -26.88 18.51 -15.53
CA GLY A 116 -26.97 18.17 -16.96
C GLY A 116 -25.76 18.61 -17.80
N VAL A 117 -24.62 18.85 -17.16
CA VAL A 117 -23.32 18.98 -17.84
C VAL A 117 -22.71 17.59 -17.99
N ALA A 118 -22.46 17.16 -19.23
CA ALA A 118 -21.96 15.83 -19.54
C ALA A 118 -20.64 15.53 -18.82
N SER A 119 -20.73 14.71 -17.77
CA SER A 119 -19.68 13.77 -17.45
C SER A 119 -19.70 12.67 -18.52
N ALA A 120 -18.55 12.07 -18.82
CA ALA A 120 -18.48 10.94 -19.75
C ALA A 120 -19.39 9.78 -19.30
N VAL A 121 -19.74 9.69 -18.01
CA VAL A 121 -20.63 8.66 -17.48
C VAL A 121 -22.07 8.82 -17.99
N GLN A 122 -22.57 10.05 -18.19
CA GLN A 122 -23.91 10.34 -18.76
C GLN A 122 -24.05 10.01 -20.24
N SER A 123 -23.00 9.47 -20.85
CA SER A 123 -23.04 8.93 -22.21
C SER A 123 -23.11 7.40 -22.23
N LEU A 124 -23.01 6.74 -21.06
CA LEU A 124 -23.10 5.29 -20.96
C LEU A 124 -24.55 4.85 -21.08
N LYS A 125 -24.77 3.75 -21.80
CA LYS A 125 -26.10 3.14 -21.86
C LYS A 125 -26.40 2.38 -20.57
N ALA A 126 -27.68 2.14 -20.30
CA ALA A 126 -28.09 1.25 -19.23
C ALA A 126 -27.43 -0.13 -19.33
N GLY A 127 -26.66 -0.49 -18.30
CA GLY A 127 -25.91 -1.74 -18.24
C GLY A 127 -24.60 -1.77 -19.05
N GLU A 128 -24.21 -0.67 -19.69
CA GLU A 128 -22.85 -0.49 -20.19
C GLU A 128 -21.90 -0.27 -19.00
N SER A 129 -20.80 -1.03 -18.95
CA SER A 129 -19.84 -0.95 -17.84
C SER A 129 -18.41 -0.80 -18.35
N HIS A 130 -17.62 -0.02 -17.61
CA HIS A 130 -16.20 0.21 -17.85
C HIS A 130 -15.42 0.13 -16.54
N ASP A 131 -14.22 -0.42 -16.58
CA ASP A 131 -13.33 -0.48 -15.42
C ASP A 131 -12.33 0.68 -15.44
N GLU A 132 -12.14 1.31 -14.28
CA GLU A 132 -11.06 2.24 -14.02
C GLU A 132 -10.06 1.63 -13.03
N VAL A 133 -8.78 1.65 -13.38
CA VAL A 133 -7.72 1.05 -12.56
C VAL A 133 -6.79 2.14 -12.05
N PHE A 134 -6.61 2.16 -10.73
CA PHE A 134 -5.74 3.11 -10.04
C PHE A 134 -4.69 2.37 -9.21
N SER A 135 -3.48 2.91 -9.11
CA SER A 135 -2.42 2.33 -8.27
C SER A 135 -2.33 3.07 -6.94
N VAL A 136 -2.55 2.38 -5.83
CA VAL A 136 -2.33 2.89 -4.48
C VAL A 136 -1.02 2.34 -3.97
N GLN A 137 -0.17 3.22 -3.44
CA GLN A 137 1.16 2.91 -2.95
C GLN A 137 1.27 3.23 -1.46
N VAL A 138 1.97 2.37 -0.72
CA VAL A 138 2.48 2.67 0.62
C VAL A 138 4.00 2.78 0.57
N SER A 139 4.56 3.78 1.25
CA SER A 139 5.99 3.91 1.49
C SER A 139 6.29 3.75 2.98
N ASP A 140 7.46 3.18 3.29
CA ASP A 140 8.04 3.07 4.64
C ASP A 140 8.67 4.39 5.16
N GLY A 141 8.83 5.41 4.30
CA GLY A 141 9.55 6.66 4.61
C GLY A 141 11.08 6.55 4.56
N LEU A 142 11.62 5.37 4.25
CA LEU A 142 13.04 5.03 4.17
C LEU A 142 13.48 4.68 2.74
N GLY A 143 12.53 4.62 1.80
CA GLY A 143 12.76 4.46 0.37
C GLY A 143 12.19 3.17 -0.19
N GLY A 144 11.69 2.27 0.66
CA GLY A 144 10.89 1.13 0.26
C GLY A 144 9.45 1.55 -0.02
N VAL A 145 8.85 0.85 -0.99
CA VAL A 145 7.45 1.04 -1.40
C VAL A 145 6.83 -0.30 -1.76
N ASP A 146 5.52 -0.41 -1.58
CA ASP A 146 4.70 -1.47 -2.14
C ASP A 146 3.43 -0.88 -2.76
N THR A 147 2.92 -1.48 -3.83
CA THR A 147 1.87 -0.90 -4.68
C THR A 147 0.85 -1.94 -5.07
N GLN A 148 -0.43 -1.59 -4.90
CA GLN A 148 -1.57 -2.42 -5.25
C GLN A 148 -2.53 -1.66 -6.18
N GLN A 149 -3.13 -2.37 -7.12
CA GLN A 149 -4.17 -1.82 -7.98
C GLN A 149 -5.54 -1.89 -7.30
N VAL A 150 -6.33 -0.83 -7.48
CA VAL A 150 -7.77 -0.75 -7.18
C VAL A 150 -8.51 -0.69 -8.51
N THR A 151 -9.45 -1.62 -8.73
CA THR A 151 -10.31 -1.63 -9.92
C THR A 151 -11.73 -1.18 -9.57
N VAL A 152 -12.22 -0.14 -10.21
CA VAL A 152 -13.58 0.36 -10.01
C VAL A 152 -14.40 0.13 -11.27
N THR A 153 -15.44 -0.67 -11.17
CA THR A 153 -16.41 -0.86 -12.26
C THR A 153 -17.46 0.24 -12.21
N VAL A 154 -17.54 1.02 -13.28
CA VAL A 154 -18.52 2.08 -13.49
C VAL A 154 -19.62 1.53 -14.39
N THR A 155 -20.88 1.61 -13.97
CA THR A 155 -22.03 1.16 -14.77
C THR A 155 -22.98 2.30 -15.07
N GLY A 156 -23.35 2.43 -16.35
CA GLY A 156 -24.34 3.40 -16.83
C GLY A 156 -25.77 3.06 -16.41
N SER A 157 -26.58 4.09 -16.27
CA SER A 157 -28.01 4.02 -15.97
C SER A 157 -28.84 4.35 -17.22
N ASN A 158 -30.17 4.28 -17.12
CA ASN A 158 -31.04 4.72 -18.21
C ASN A 158 -31.55 6.12 -17.90
N ASP A 159 -31.05 7.12 -18.63
CA ASP A 159 -31.58 8.48 -18.49
C ASP A 159 -33.04 8.56 -18.92
N ALA A 160 -33.82 9.36 -18.20
CA ALA A 160 -35.15 9.74 -18.66
C ALA A 160 -35.01 10.59 -19.94
N PRO A 161 -35.86 10.39 -20.95
CA PRO A 161 -35.82 11.22 -22.15
C PRO A 161 -36.04 12.68 -21.78
N VAL A 162 -35.10 13.54 -22.20
CA VAL A 162 -35.21 15.00 -22.03
C VAL A 162 -35.83 15.59 -23.31
N LEU A 163 -36.96 16.29 -23.17
CA LEU A 163 -37.49 17.13 -24.23
C LEU A 163 -36.62 18.39 -24.33
N SER A 164 -36.07 18.65 -25.52
CA SER A 164 -35.42 19.93 -25.87
C SER A 164 -36.18 20.67 -26.95
#